data_AF-A0A851WW09-F1
#
_entry.id   AF-A0A851WW09-F1
#
_cell.length_a   1.000
_cell.length_b   1.000
_cell.length_c   1.000
_cell.angle_alpha   90.00
_cell.angle_beta   90.00
_cell.angle_gamma   90.00
#
_symmetry.space_group_name_H-M   'P 1'
#
loop_
_entity.id
_entity.type
_entity.pdbx_description
1 polymer ?
#
loop_
_entity_poly.entity_id
_entity_poly.type
_entity_poly.pdbx_seq_one_letter_code
_entity_poly.pdbx_strand_id
1 'polypeptide(L)'
;MATPRKAGIPLSVMKVLDPRQLKPDSTETERILTVFDEAVVKLEITRLIPRIIGSLERFARMLGPEITSSLLELQKLSVEIQDLLTSPGDEERRRAVEQRLKCSLRNTLRLFLANPLLYHGLKYEVWVRQSPADVFIKAFKEFRDFTLERLLTSPDEEKEKIQFMEDISLRIEKNTETISALQAELEAAIQTRDEEINSKDKKIENLKSSMENLTKECKADIQQITKEGQKQQKEDEKASQDMCARLEQDVLRLRAQFKALVLEHQASELVLRKKKCKTERETEKWVQKYDTDMAEKQATYEEVEAVYNEEKAQLALLMEKQALLLQEYTEIEEERKMLKEKAEEAAREAARRNDAATYIQAFWKGYLVRSIYKSKLKKGKGKGKGRGK
;
A
#
# COMPACT_ATOMS: atom_id res chain seq x y z
N MET A 1 6.60 -7.22 -52.49
CA MET A 1 6.89 -6.81 -53.89
C MET A 1 6.14 -7.71 -54.86
N ALA A 2 4.90 -7.38 -55.21
CA ALA A 2 4.24 -8.00 -56.36
C ALA A 2 4.69 -7.25 -57.62
N THR A 3 5.19 -7.95 -58.63
CA THR A 3 5.54 -7.31 -59.92
C THR A 3 4.28 -6.73 -60.55
N PRO A 4 4.32 -5.51 -61.14
CA PRO A 4 3.16 -4.97 -61.82
C PRO A 4 2.82 -5.90 -62.99
N ARG A 5 1.62 -6.49 -62.93
CA ARG A 5 1.04 -7.20 -64.07
C ARG A 5 0.94 -6.18 -65.19
N LYS A 6 1.81 -6.24 -66.20
CA LYS A 6 1.72 -5.37 -67.39
C LYS A 6 0.29 -5.49 -67.91
N ALA A 7 -0.49 -4.42 -67.78
CA ALA A 7 -1.82 -4.35 -68.36
C ALA A 7 -1.61 -4.39 -69.88
N GLY A 8 -1.80 -5.58 -70.46
CA GLY A 8 -1.77 -5.73 -71.90
C GLY A 8 -2.81 -4.79 -72.49
N ILE A 9 -2.39 -3.92 -73.41
CA ILE A 9 -3.31 -3.10 -74.19
C ILE A 9 -4.38 -4.04 -74.76
N PRO A 10 -5.69 -3.79 -74.55
CA PRO A 10 -6.72 -4.73 -74.94
C PRO A 10 -6.59 -5.08 -76.42
N LEU A 11 -6.76 -6.35 -76.78
CA LEU A 11 -6.56 -6.80 -78.16
C LEU A 11 -7.45 -6.06 -79.18
N SER A 12 -8.59 -5.51 -78.73
CA SER A 12 -9.47 -4.64 -79.52
C SER A 12 -8.89 -3.25 -79.84
N VAL A 13 -7.99 -2.75 -78.99
CA VAL A 13 -7.34 -1.43 -79.11
C VAL A 13 -6.17 -1.51 -80.09
N MET A 14 -5.51 -2.67 -80.22
CA MET A 14 -4.46 -2.89 -81.22
C MET A 14 -5.01 -3.03 -82.66
N LYS A 15 -6.29 -3.40 -82.84
CA LYS A 15 -6.94 -3.50 -84.17
C LYS A 15 -7.03 -2.19 -84.94
N VAL A 16 -6.76 -1.05 -84.31
CA VAL A 16 -6.65 0.25 -84.99
C VAL A 16 -5.38 0.31 -85.86
N LEU A 17 -4.38 -0.53 -85.59
CA LEU A 17 -3.12 -0.60 -86.32
C LEU A 17 -3.18 -1.55 -87.53
N ASP A 18 -4.15 -2.46 -87.58
CA ASP A 18 -4.36 -3.36 -88.72
C ASP A 18 -4.99 -2.59 -89.91
N PRO A 19 -4.61 -2.88 -91.18
CA PRO A 19 -5.31 -2.31 -92.34
C PRO A 19 -6.79 -2.69 -92.35
N ARG A 20 -7.67 -1.75 -92.73
CA ARG A 20 -9.12 -2.03 -92.81
C ARG A 20 -9.47 -2.92 -93.99
N GLN A 21 -8.70 -2.84 -95.07
CA GLN A 21 -8.84 -3.70 -96.24
C GLN A 21 -8.02 -4.99 -96.05
N LEU A 22 -8.66 -6.15 -96.29
CA LEU A 22 -8.01 -7.47 -96.23
C LEU A 22 -7.69 -8.06 -97.62
N LYS A 23 -8.06 -7.35 -98.69
CA LYS A 23 -7.88 -7.77 -100.09
C LYS A 23 -7.51 -6.55 -100.95
N PRO A 24 -6.70 -6.74 -102.00
CA PRO A 24 -6.34 -5.66 -102.92
C PRO A 24 -7.52 -5.30 -103.82
N ASP A 25 -8.04 -4.07 -103.70
CA ASP A 25 -9.14 -3.58 -104.55
C ASP A 25 -8.67 -3.04 -105.92
N SER A 26 -7.35 -2.98 -106.15
CA SER A 26 -6.74 -2.43 -107.37
C SER A 26 -5.99 -3.51 -108.17
N THR A 27 -6.21 -3.50 -109.49
CA THR A 27 -5.49 -4.33 -110.47
C THR A 27 -3.97 -4.11 -110.44
N GLU A 28 -3.51 -2.92 -110.10
CA GLU A 28 -2.10 -2.57 -109.97
C GLU A 28 -1.50 -3.21 -108.72
N THR A 29 -2.24 -3.22 -107.60
CA THR A 29 -1.85 -3.92 -106.37
C THR A 29 -1.77 -5.43 -106.61
N GLU A 30 -2.75 -6.04 -107.27
CA GLU A 30 -2.69 -7.46 -107.65
C GLU A 30 -1.50 -7.79 -108.56
N ARG A 31 -1.20 -6.94 -109.56
CA ARG A 31 -0.01 -7.09 -110.41
C ARG A 31 1.29 -7.01 -109.61
N ILE A 32 1.40 -6.07 -108.68
CA ILE A 32 2.58 -5.93 -107.81
C ILE A 32 2.77 -7.20 -106.95
N LEU A 33 1.70 -7.72 -106.35
CA LEU A 33 1.74 -8.94 -105.53
C LEU A 33 2.10 -10.18 -106.34
N THR A 34 1.50 -10.36 -107.53
CA THR A 34 1.84 -11.50 -108.41
C THR A 34 3.30 -11.48 -108.86
N VAL A 35 3.90 -10.30 -109.09
CA VAL A 35 5.35 -10.17 -109.34
C VAL A 35 6.18 -10.59 -108.12
N PHE A 36 5.77 -10.23 -106.90
CA PHE A 36 6.44 -10.68 -105.67
C PHE A 36 6.30 -12.19 -105.45
N ASP A 37 5.10 -12.75 -105.65
CA ASP A 37 4.83 -14.17 -105.45
C ASP A 37 5.59 -15.02 -106.51
N GLU A 38 5.66 -14.57 -107.77
CA GLU A 38 6.48 -15.19 -108.81
C GLU A 38 7.99 -15.05 -108.51
N ALA A 39 8.43 -13.92 -107.94
CA ALA A 39 9.82 -13.74 -107.51
C ALA A 39 10.20 -14.66 -106.34
N VAL A 40 9.29 -14.86 -105.37
CA VAL A 40 9.44 -15.86 -104.30
C VAL A 40 9.64 -17.26 -104.89
N VAL A 41 8.78 -17.67 -105.84
CA VAL A 41 8.89 -18.98 -106.49
C VAL A 41 10.21 -19.11 -107.26
N LYS A 42 10.64 -18.08 -108.00
CA LYS A 42 11.95 -18.06 -108.69
C LYS A 42 13.13 -18.21 -107.72
N LEU A 43 13.09 -17.54 -106.57
CA LEU A 43 14.13 -17.66 -105.53
C LEU A 43 14.13 -19.05 -104.89
N GLU A 44 12.94 -19.60 -104.59
CA GLU A 44 12.81 -20.96 -104.07
C GLU A 44 13.32 -22.02 -105.08
N ILE A 45 13.00 -21.91 -106.38
CA ILE A 45 13.56 -22.78 -107.44
C ILE A 45 15.09 -22.63 -107.49
N THR A 46 15.60 -21.40 -107.51
CA THR A 46 17.05 -21.12 -107.59
C THR A 46 17.81 -21.73 -106.41
N ARG A 47 17.20 -21.80 -105.22
CA ARG A 47 17.76 -22.52 -104.05
C ARG A 47 17.89 -24.03 -104.27
N LEU A 48 16.97 -24.65 -105.02
CA LEU A 48 16.99 -26.10 -105.30
C LEU A 48 18.02 -26.48 -106.37
N ILE A 49 18.28 -25.59 -107.36
CA ILE A 49 19.13 -25.86 -108.53
C ILE A 49 20.48 -26.52 -108.19
N PRO A 50 21.31 -26.03 -107.24
CA PRO A 50 22.61 -26.66 -106.93
C PRO A 50 22.49 -28.10 -106.41
N ARG A 51 21.39 -28.43 -105.72
CA ARG A 51 21.14 -29.78 -105.19
C ARG A 51 20.64 -30.73 -106.27
N ILE A 52 19.78 -30.23 -107.16
CA ILE A 52 19.30 -30.96 -108.34
C ILE A 52 20.49 -31.28 -109.26
N ILE A 53 21.35 -30.30 -109.56
CA ILE A 53 22.57 -30.49 -110.37
C ILE A 53 23.51 -31.52 -109.73
N GLY A 54 23.76 -31.42 -108.42
CA GLY A 54 24.61 -32.37 -107.69
C GLY A 54 24.08 -33.81 -107.58
N SER A 55 22.87 -34.08 -108.07
CA SER A 55 22.26 -35.42 -108.08
C SER A 55 21.39 -35.65 -109.33
N LEU A 56 21.82 -35.09 -110.46
CA LEU A 56 21.01 -34.95 -111.68
C LEU A 56 20.49 -36.29 -112.22
N GLU A 57 21.25 -37.38 -112.10
CA GLU A 57 20.86 -38.73 -112.52
C GLU A 57 19.55 -39.21 -111.87
N ARG A 58 19.30 -38.82 -110.62
CA ARG A 58 18.07 -39.14 -109.89
C ARG A 58 16.85 -38.37 -110.41
N PHE A 59 17.06 -37.11 -110.82
CA PHE A 59 15.99 -36.20 -111.21
C PHE A 59 15.77 -36.09 -112.72
N ALA A 60 16.71 -36.53 -113.55
CA ALA A 60 16.66 -36.38 -115.02
C ALA A 60 15.38 -36.94 -115.67
N ARG A 61 14.85 -38.08 -115.17
CA ARG A 61 13.57 -38.64 -115.67
C ARG A 61 12.36 -37.76 -115.34
N MET A 62 12.40 -37.06 -114.21
CA MET A 62 11.31 -36.18 -113.75
C MET A 62 11.38 -34.80 -114.41
N LEU A 63 12.60 -34.29 -114.61
CA LEU A 63 12.87 -32.99 -115.24
C LEU A 63 12.68 -33.01 -116.76
N GLY A 64 12.83 -34.17 -117.40
CA GLY A 64 12.81 -34.28 -118.86
C GLY A 64 14.09 -33.75 -119.52
N PRO A 65 14.26 -34.00 -120.83
CA PRO A 65 15.52 -33.71 -121.53
C PRO A 65 15.84 -32.22 -121.61
N GLU A 66 14.83 -31.36 -121.74
CA GLU A 66 14.96 -29.91 -121.93
C GLU A 66 15.42 -29.17 -120.67
N ILE A 67 14.88 -29.54 -119.50
CA ILE A 67 15.32 -28.96 -118.23
C ILE A 67 16.66 -29.56 -117.81
N THR A 68 16.87 -30.86 -118.06
CA THR A 68 18.15 -31.54 -117.78
C THR A 68 19.30 -30.94 -118.60
N SER A 69 19.10 -30.66 -119.90
CA SER A 69 20.12 -29.99 -120.73
C SER A 69 20.37 -28.54 -120.27
N SER A 70 19.31 -27.78 -119.98
CA SER A 70 19.44 -26.40 -119.48
C SER A 70 20.17 -26.34 -118.13
N LEU A 71 19.98 -27.32 -117.24
CA LEU A 71 20.72 -27.44 -115.97
C LEU A 71 22.18 -27.84 -116.16
N LEU A 72 22.49 -28.70 -117.14
CA LEU A 72 23.88 -29.05 -117.49
C LEU A 72 24.64 -27.86 -118.09
N GLU A 73 23.98 -27.05 -118.93
CA GLU A 73 24.56 -25.79 -119.41
C GLU A 73 24.78 -24.80 -118.27
N LEU A 74 23.81 -24.67 -117.36
CA LEU A 74 23.93 -23.83 -116.17
C LEU A 74 25.08 -24.28 -115.26
N GLN A 75 25.27 -25.59 -115.07
CA GLN A 75 26.41 -26.16 -114.34
C GLN A 75 27.74 -25.81 -115.01
N LYS A 76 27.86 -25.99 -116.34
CA LYS A 76 29.09 -25.67 -117.09
C LYS A 76 29.45 -24.19 -116.95
N LEU A 77 28.48 -23.30 -117.15
CA LEU A 77 28.67 -21.86 -117.00
C LEU A 77 28.98 -21.46 -115.54
N SER A 78 28.43 -22.19 -114.56
CA SER A 78 28.71 -21.98 -113.13
C SER A 78 30.11 -22.45 -112.70
N VAL A 79 30.73 -23.40 -113.42
CA VAL A 79 32.13 -23.78 -113.21
C VAL A 79 33.04 -22.79 -113.95
N GLU A 80 32.74 -22.46 -115.21
CA GLU A 80 33.50 -21.49 -116.00
C GLU A 80 33.61 -20.13 -115.30
N ILE A 81 32.53 -19.64 -114.69
CA ILE A 81 32.58 -18.40 -113.90
C ILE A 81 33.38 -18.55 -112.60
N GLN A 82 33.32 -19.69 -111.91
CA GLN A 82 34.06 -19.94 -110.66
C GLN A 82 35.57 -19.99 -110.91
N ASP A 83 35.99 -20.60 -112.02
CA ASP A 83 37.38 -20.63 -112.47
C ASP A 83 37.85 -19.23 -112.87
N LEU A 84 37.03 -18.49 -113.64
CA LEU A 84 37.33 -17.10 -114.03
C LEU A 84 37.36 -16.12 -112.84
N LEU A 85 36.60 -16.36 -111.77
CA LEU A 85 36.69 -15.58 -110.52
C LEU A 85 38.00 -15.83 -109.77
N THR A 86 38.60 -17.01 -109.94
CA THR A 86 39.85 -17.42 -109.27
C THR A 86 41.11 -16.99 -110.05
N SER A 87 40.99 -16.76 -111.37
CA SER A 87 42.09 -16.29 -112.24
C SER A 87 42.00 -14.77 -112.53
N PRO A 88 43.05 -13.96 -112.25
CA PRO A 88 43.01 -12.53 -112.55
C PRO A 88 43.34 -12.24 -114.03
N GLY A 89 42.47 -11.52 -114.74
CA GLY A 89 42.85 -10.86 -116.01
C GLY A 89 41.77 -10.60 -117.08
N ASP A 90 40.60 -11.24 -117.02
CA ASP A 90 39.71 -11.33 -118.20
C ASP A 90 38.27 -10.81 -117.92
N GLU A 91 38.15 -9.51 -117.59
CA GLU A 91 36.89 -8.85 -117.17
C GLU A 91 35.77 -8.86 -118.22
N GLU A 92 36.10 -8.66 -119.50
CA GLU A 92 35.10 -8.70 -120.58
C GLU A 92 34.54 -10.11 -120.75
N ARG A 93 35.40 -11.13 -120.66
CA ARG A 93 35.01 -12.53 -120.69
C ARG A 93 34.19 -12.93 -119.46
N ARG A 94 34.56 -12.47 -118.27
CA ARG A 94 33.76 -12.63 -117.03
C ARG A 94 32.34 -12.08 -117.23
N ARG A 95 32.20 -10.84 -117.73
CA ARG A 95 30.89 -10.23 -118.00
C ARG A 95 30.09 -10.97 -119.06
N ALA A 96 30.74 -11.48 -120.11
CA ALA A 96 30.08 -12.30 -121.12
C ALA A 96 29.56 -13.63 -120.56
N VAL A 97 30.37 -14.34 -119.76
CA VAL A 97 29.97 -15.59 -119.08
C VAL A 97 28.88 -15.32 -118.04
N GLU A 98 28.98 -14.25 -117.24
CA GLU A 98 27.91 -13.80 -116.34
C GLU A 98 26.58 -13.59 -117.08
N GLN A 99 26.61 -12.89 -118.23
CA GLN A 99 25.40 -12.61 -118.98
C GLN A 99 24.81 -13.89 -119.59
N ARG A 100 25.66 -14.81 -120.07
CA ARG A 100 25.23 -16.15 -120.52
C ARG A 100 24.64 -16.97 -119.37
N LEU A 101 25.25 -16.92 -118.18
CA LEU A 101 24.74 -17.57 -116.96
C LEU A 101 23.40 -16.98 -116.53
N LYS A 102 23.24 -15.65 -116.54
CA LYS A 102 21.97 -14.95 -116.26
C LYS A 102 20.89 -15.32 -117.29
N CYS A 103 21.23 -15.43 -118.57
CA CYS A 103 20.31 -15.88 -119.61
C CYS A 103 19.93 -17.37 -119.47
N SER A 104 20.91 -18.24 -119.20
CA SER A 104 20.70 -19.67 -118.94
C SER A 104 19.79 -19.88 -117.72
N LEU A 105 20.08 -19.22 -116.58
CA LEU A 105 19.25 -19.27 -115.38
C LEU A 105 17.83 -18.76 -115.64
N ARG A 106 17.67 -17.65 -116.38
CA ARG A 106 16.33 -17.16 -116.79
C ARG A 106 15.59 -18.17 -117.67
N ASN A 107 16.29 -18.88 -118.55
CA ASN A 107 15.69 -19.94 -119.39
C ASN A 107 15.27 -21.14 -118.54
N THR A 108 16.15 -21.64 -117.68
CA THR A 108 15.87 -22.71 -116.71
C THR A 108 14.66 -22.35 -115.83
N LEU A 109 14.62 -21.13 -115.28
CA LEU A 109 13.49 -20.66 -114.46
C LEU A 109 12.18 -20.57 -115.26
N ARG A 110 12.21 -20.13 -116.52
CA ARG A 110 11.02 -20.16 -117.40
C ARG A 110 10.51 -21.58 -117.63
N LEU A 111 11.39 -22.54 -117.86
CA LEU A 111 11.00 -23.94 -118.04
C LEU A 111 10.39 -24.54 -116.75
N PHE A 112 10.94 -24.22 -115.58
CA PHE A 112 10.33 -24.61 -114.29
C PHE A 112 8.97 -23.93 -114.04
N LEU A 113 8.81 -22.66 -114.40
CA LEU A 113 7.53 -21.94 -114.25
C LEU A 113 6.47 -22.38 -115.26
N ALA A 114 6.88 -22.85 -116.44
CA ALA A 114 5.97 -23.44 -117.43
C ALA A 114 5.37 -24.78 -116.96
N ASN A 115 5.96 -25.45 -115.96
CA ASN A 115 5.41 -26.63 -115.31
C ASN A 115 5.40 -26.49 -113.78
N PRO A 116 4.40 -25.78 -113.19
CA PRO A 116 4.35 -25.54 -111.75
C PRO A 116 4.31 -26.82 -110.90
N LEU A 117 3.69 -27.89 -111.41
CA LEU A 117 3.59 -29.17 -110.70
C LEU A 117 4.96 -29.83 -110.50
N LEU A 118 5.85 -29.72 -111.48
CA LEU A 118 7.23 -30.18 -111.39
C LEU A 118 7.99 -29.46 -110.27
N TYR A 119 7.86 -28.14 -110.17
CA TYR A 119 8.45 -27.37 -109.07
C TYR A 119 7.91 -27.83 -107.70
N HIS A 120 6.59 -27.97 -107.57
CA HIS A 120 5.99 -28.43 -106.31
C HIS A 120 6.45 -29.83 -105.91
N GLY A 121 6.56 -30.78 -106.85
CA GLY A 121 7.11 -32.11 -106.57
C GLY A 121 8.57 -32.06 -106.08
N LEU A 122 9.43 -31.33 -106.79
CA LEU A 122 10.84 -31.17 -106.41
C LEU A 122 11.03 -30.47 -105.05
N LYS A 123 10.12 -29.56 -104.66
CA LYS A 123 10.14 -28.90 -103.35
C LYS A 123 10.02 -29.89 -102.18
N TYR A 124 9.34 -31.02 -102.37
CA TYR A 124 9.20 -32.07 -101.36
C TYR A 124 10.27 -33.17 -101.47
N GLU A 125 10.75 -33.49 -102.66
CA GLU A 125 11.78 -34.53 -102.84
C GLU A 125 13.22 -34.06 -102.55
N VAL A 126 13.53 -32.79 -102.83
CA VAL A 126 14.89 -32.23 -102.71
C VAL A 126 15.12 -31.75 -101.28
N TRP A 127 15.72 -32.61 -100.45
CA TRP A 127 16.16 -32.24 -99.09
C TRP A 127 17.33 -31.25 -99.12
N VAL A 128 17.04 -29.98 -98.85
CA VAL A 128 18.04 -28.90 -98.77
C VAL A 128 18.28 -28.54 -97.30
N ARG A 129 19.51 -28.77 -96.82
CA ARG A 129 20.02 -28.23 -95.54
C ARG A 129 19.92 -26.70 -95.57
N GLN A 130 19.60 -26.07 -94.43
CA GLN A 130 19.47 -24.60 -94.31
C GLN A 130 20.59 -23.87 -95.05
N SER A 131 20.20 -23.04 -96.01
CA SER A 131 21.07 -22.25 -96.88
C SER A 131 20.98 -20.78 -96.47
N PRO A 132 22.04 -19.96 -96.65
CA PRO A 132 21.93 -18.50 -96.52
C PRO A 132 20.79 -17.90 -97.35
N ALA A 133 20.44 -18.54 -98.48
CA ALA A 133 19.29 -18.16 -99.30
C ALA A 133 17.93 -18.29 -98.59
N ASP A 134 17.79 -19.13 -97.56
CA ASP A 134 16.54 -19.27 -96.80
C ASP A 134 16.23 -18.04 -95.96
N VAL A 135 17.26 -17.40 -95.39
CA VAL A 135 17.12 -16.13 -94.67
C VAL A 135 16.65 -15.04 -95.62
N PHE A 136 17.22 -14.98 -96.83
CA PHE A 136 16.81 -14.04 -97.87
C PHE A 136 15.37 -14.30 -98.36
N ILE A 137 14.99 -15.55 -98.63
CA ILE A 137 13.61 -15.91 -99.02
C ILE A 137 12.60 -15.57 -97.91
N LYS A 138 12.96 -15.78 -96.64
CA LYS A 138 12.13 -15.39 -95.49
C LYS A 138 11.95 -13.87 -95.42
N ALA A 139 13.05 -13.11 -95.44
CA ALA A 139 13.01 -11.64 -95.43
C ALA A 139 12.26 -11.07 -96.65
N PHE A 140 12.34 -11.71 -97.82
CA PHE A 140 11.62 -11.30 -99.01
C PHE A 140 10.10 -11.59 -98.92
N LYS A 141 9.70 -12.69 -98.25
CA LYS A 141 8.29 -12.94 -97.92
C LYS A 141 7.76 -11.91 -96.91
N GLU A 142 8.52 -11.63 -95.85
CA GLU A 142 8.20 -10.58 -94.88
C GLU A 142 8.09 -9.19 -95.56
N PHE A 143 8.98 -8.89 -96.51
CA PHE A 143 8.89 -7.66 -97.32
C PHE A 143 7.67 -7.63 -98.24
N ARG A 144 7.29 -8.76 -98.84
CA ARG A 144 6.05 -8.90 -99.64
C ARG A 144 4.82 -8.66 -98.77
N ASP A 145 4.79 -9.21 -97.55
CA ASP A 145 3.67 -9.05 -96.62
C ASP A 145 3.59 -7.62 -96.06
N PHE A 146 4.71 -6.99 -95.72
CA PHE A 146 4.78 -5.56 -95.39
C PHE A 146 4.33 -4.68 -96.56
N THR A 147 4.72 -5.02 -97.80
CA THR A 147 4.31 -4.27 -98.99
C THR A 147 2.82 -4.44 -99.25
N LEU A 148 2.24 -5.62 -99.00
CA LEU A 148 0.79 -5.83 -99.01
C LEU A 148 0.11 -4.94 -97.97
N GLU A 149 0.54 -4.99 -96.71
CA GLU A 149 -0.02 -4.17 -95.61
C GLU A 149 -0.03 -2.68 -95.95
N ARG A 150 1.08 -2.19 -96.52
CA ARG A 150 1.24 -0.79 -96.95
C ARG A 150 0.43 -0.42 -98.20
N LEU A 151 0.11 -1.37 -99.07
CA LEU A 151 -0.78 -1.18 -100.23
C LEU A 151 -2.27 -1.31 -99.88
N LEU A 152 -2.59 -1.92 -98.73
CA LEU A 152 -3.95 -2.03 -98.18
C LEU A 152 -4.29 -0.91 -97.18
N THR A 153 -3.29 -0.18 -96.68
CA THR A 153 -3.49 0.94 -95.75
C THR A 153 -3.74 2.23 -96.54
N SER A 154 -4.87 2.89 -96.30
CA SER A 154 -5.19 4.18 -96.93
C SER A 154 -4.40 5.35 -96.28
N PRO A 155 -4.17 6.48 -96.99
CA PRO A 155 -3.47 7.64 -96.43
C PRO A 155 -4.13 8.26 -95.20
N ASP A 156 -5.45 8.05 -95.03
CA ASP A 156 -6.19 8.52 -93.85
C ASP A 156 -6.15 7.50 -92.71
N GLU A 157 -6.18 6.19 -92.99
CA GLU A 157 -5.86 5.16 -91.99
C GLU A 157 -4.46 5.34 -91.40
N GLU A 158 -3.45 5.67 -92.22
CA GLU A 158 -2.10 5.93 -91.71
C GLU A 158 -2.05 7.15 -90.77
N LYS A 159 -2.77 8.22 -91.08
CA LYS A 159 -2.90 9.38 -90.18
C LYS A 159 -3.61 9.01 -88.88
N GLU A 160 -4.68 8.21 -88.96
CA GLU A 160 -5.40 7.72 -87.78
C GLU A 160 -4.48 6.85 -86.90
N LYS A 161 -3.65 5.97 -87.48
CA LYS A 161 -2.65 5.18 -86.75
C LYS A 161 -1.61 6.06 -86.04
N ILE A 162 -1.09 7.08 -86.73
CA ILE A 162 -0.13 8.04 -86.16
C ILE A 162 -0.75 8.81 -84.99
N GLN A 163 -1.91 9.43 -85.20
CA GLN A 163 -2.62 10.19 -84.15
C GLN A 163 -2.93 9.31 -82.94
N PHE A 164 -3.37 8.06 -83.18
CA PHE A 164 -3.64 7.09 -82.13
C PHE A 164 -2.39 6.70 -81.32
N MET A 165 -1.24 6.55 -81.99
CA MET A 165 0.04 6.33 -81.30
C MET A 165 0.50 7.55 -80.48
N GLU A 166 0.29 8.77 -80.99
CA GLU A 166 0.56 10.03 -80.25
C GLU A 166 -0.33 10.13 -79.01
N ASP A 167 -1.63 9.84 -79.16
CA ASP A 167 -2.63 9.83 -78.07
C ASP A 167 -2.28 8.81 -76.98
N ILE A 168 -1.81 7.62 -77.36
CA ILE A 168 -1.29 6.60 -76.43
C ILE A 168 -0.02 7.10 -75.76
N SER A 169 0.91 7.72 -76.49
CA SER A 169 2.18 8.20 -75.94
C SER A 169 1.95 9.30 -74.89
N LEU A 170 1.08 10.27 -75.18
CA LEU A 170 0.68 11.33 -74.23
C LEU A 170 -0.04 10.77 -72.99
N ARG A 171 -0.83 9.70 -73.13
CA ARG A 171 -1.45 9.01 -71.99
C ARG A 171 -0.42 8.25 -71.16
N ILE A 172 0.57 7.61 -71.80
CA ILE A 172 1.67 6.92 -71.11
C ILE A 172 2.50 7.95 -70.33
N GLU A 173 2.86 9.07 -70.94
CA GLU A 173 3.62 10.16 -70.30
C GLU A 173 2.91 10.67 -69.04
N LYS A 174 1.64 11.09 -69.15
CA LYS A 174 0.82 11.52 -67.99
C LYS A 174 0.67 10.43 -66.92
N ASN A 175 0.52 9.18 -67.34
CA ASN A 175 0.48 8.05 -66.39
C ASN A 175 1.84 7.86 -65.70
N THR A 176 2.96 8.04 -66.38
CA THR A 176 4.30 7.95 -65.75
C THR A 176 4.57 9.13 -64.82
N GLU A 177 4.16 10.35 -65.16
CA GLU A 177 4.24 11.51 -64.28
C GLU A 177 3.43 11.28 -62.99
N THR A 178 2.16 10.89 -63.11
CA THR A 178 1.29 10.62 -61.96
C THR A 178 1.80 9.46 -61.10
N ILE A 179 2.36 8.40 -61.69
CA ILE A 179 3.03 7.32 -60.95
C ILE A 179 4.25 7.86 -60.19
N SER A 180 5.09 8.70 -60.82
CA SER A 180 6.27 9.27 -60.16
C SER A 180 5.92 10.23 -59.02
N ALA A 181 4.85 11.02 -59.17
CA ALA A 181 4.34 11.91 -58.13
C ALA A 181 3.80 11.11 -56.93
N LEU A 182 2.97 10.09 -57.17
CA LEU A 182 2.46 9.21 -56.12
C LEU A 182 3.57 8.40 -55.44
N GLN A 183 4.62 8.02 -56.16
CA GLN A 183 5.82 7.42 -55.57
C GLN A 183 6.56 8.41 -54.67
N ALA A 184 6.76 9.65 -55.10
CA ALA A 184 7.41 10.67 -54.27
C ALA A 184 6.60 11.02 -53.00
N GLU A 185 5.27 11.12 -53.11
CA GLU A 185 4.37 11.31 -51.96
C GLU A 185 4.43 10.13 -50.99
N LEU A 186 4.49 8.88 -51.51
CA LEU A 186 4.62 7.69 -50.68
C LEU A 186 5.95 7.67 -49.90
N GLU A 187 7.08 7.94 -50.55
CA GLU A 187 8.38 7.92 -49.87
C GLU A 187 8.50 9.07 -48.85
N ALA A 188 7.93 10.26 -49.14
CA ALA A 188 7.86 11.35 -48.18
C ALA A 188 6.99 11.00 -46.95
N ALA A 189 5.87 10.30 -47.16
CA ALA A 189 5.02 9.81 -46.08
C ALA A 189 5.71 8.73 -45.24
N ILE A 190 6.47 7.82 -45.88
CA ILE A 190 7.27 6.80 -45.17
C ILE A 190 8.36 7.47 -44.33
N GLN A 191 9.15 8.39 -44.91
CA GLN A 191 10.18 9.13 -44.17
C GLN A 191 9.61 9.88 -42.97
N THR A 192 8.50 10.59 -43.13
CA THR A 192 7.82 11.30 -42.03
C THR A 192 7.41 10.33 -40.91
N ARG A 193 6.90 9.14 -41.27
CA ARG A 193 6.53 8.12 -40.28
C ARG A 193 7.73 7.49 -39.60
N ASP A 194 8.83 7.26 -40.31
CA ASP A 194 10.06 6.73 -39.74
C ASP A 194 10.71 7.74 -38.79
N GLU A 195 10.68 9.05 -39.10
CA GLU A 195 11.10 10.12 -38.19
C GLU A 195 10.25 10.15 -36.90
N GLU A 196 8.92 10.04 -37.02
CA GLU A 196 8.02 9.93 -35.87
C GLU A 196 8.32 8.69 -35.01
N ILE A 197 8.56 7.53 -35.64
CA ILE A 197 8.90 6.27 -34.95
C ILE A 197 10.22 6.44 -34.20
N ASN A 198 11.28 6.91 -34.87
CA ASN A 198 12.57 7.19 -34.25
C ASN A 198 12.49 8.19 -33.08
N SER A 199 11.61 9.20 -33.17
CA SER A 199 11.36 10.14 -32.07
C SER A 199 10.65 9.49 -30.88
N LYS A 200 9.67 8.62 -31.15
CA LYS A 200 8.94 7.84 -30.12
C LYS A 200 9.85 6.81 -29.45
N ASP A 201 10.71 6.13 -30.21
CA ASP A 201 11.65 5.13 -29.69
C ASP A 201 12.71 5.77 -28.78
N LYS A 202 13.28 6.92 -29.16
CA LYS A 202 14.15 7.72 -28.27
C LYS A 202 13.45 8.13 -26.97
N LYS A 203 12.17 8.48 -27.04
CA LYS A 203 11.38 8.80 -25.83
C LYS A 203 11.15 7.56 -24.96
N ILE A 204 10.89 6.39 -25.56
CA ILE A 204 10.77 5.11 -24.85
C ILE A 204 12.09 4.72 -24.18
N GLU A 205 13.23 4.90 -24.85
CA GLU A 205 14.56 4.64 -24.30
C GLU A 205 14.89 5.54 -23.11
N ASN A 206 14.64 6.85 -23.23
CA ASN A 206 14.80 7.81 -22.13
C ASN A 206 13.88 7.51 -20.93
N LEU A 207 12.64 7.07 -21.17
CA LEU A 207 11.73 6.66 -20.10
C LEU A 207 12.19 5.37 -19.42
N LYS A 208 12.69 4.38 -20.18
CA LYS A 208 13.26 3.14 -19.62
C LYS A 208 14.47 3.44 -18.73
N SER A 209 15.42 4.24 -19.20
CA SER A 209 16.62 4.58 -18.42
C SER A 209 16.28 5.39 -17.16
N SER A 210 15.34 6.33 -17.26
CA SER A 210 14.81 7.06 -16.09
C SER A 210 14.12 6.13 -15.08
N MET A 211 13.28 5.18 -15.53
CA MET A 211 12.65 4.18 -14.66
C MET A 211 13.66 3.26 -13.99
N GLU A 212 14.69 2.81 -14.70
CA GLU A 212 15.76 2.00 -14.11
C GLU A 212 16.56 2.77 -13.07
N ASN A 213 16.87 4.05 -13.32
CA ASN A 213 17.60 4.89 -12.38
C ASN A 213 16.77 5.15 -11.11
N LEU A 214 15.50 5.55 -11.26
CA LEU A 214 14.57 5.67 -10.13
C LEU A 214 14.43 4.36 -9.34
N THR A 215 14.43 3.21 -10.02
CA THR A 215 14.37 1.89 -9.35
C THR A 215 15.66 1.61 -8.56
N LYS A 216 16.83 2.00 -9.08
CA LYS A 216 18.12 1.87 -8.39
C LYS A 216 18.21 2.82 -7.18
N GLU A 217 17.77 4.08 -7.35
CA GLU A 217 17.70 5.11 -6.29
C GLU A 217 16.76 4.69 -5.17
N CYS A 218 15.49 4.40 -5.46
CA CYS A 218 14.52 3.91 -4.46
C CYS A 218 15.03 2.66 -3.72
N LYS A 219 15.74 1.75 -4.40
CA LYS A 219 16.34 0.56 -3.77
C LYS A 219 17.50 0.93 -2.84
N ALA A 220 18.31 1.91 -3.19
CA ALA A 220 19.38 2.43 -2.33
C ALA A 220 18.79 3.13 -1.09
N ASP A 221 17.77 3.99 -1.27
CA ASP A 221 17.09 4.70 -0.19
C ASP A 221 16.43 3.73 0.80
N ILE A 222 15.70 2.72 0.32
CA ILE A 222 15.12 1.67 1.17
C ILE A 222 16.23 0.92 1.93
N GLN A 223 17.38 0.64 1.30
CA GLN A 223 18.52 0.01 1.97
C GLN A 223 19.20 0.93 3.00
N GLN A 224 19.17 2.24 2.81
CA GLN A 224 19.69 3.20 3.78
C GLN A 224 18.74 3.32 4.97
N ILE A 225 17.46 3.59 4.72
CA ILE A 225 16.41 3.73 5.76
C ILE A 225 16.34 2.46 6.63
N THR A 226 16.42 1.27 6.03
CA THR A 226 16.41 0.02 6.80
C THR A 226 17.68 -0.18 7.65
N LYS A 227 18.87 0.23 7.19
CA LYS A 227 20.09 0.19 7.99
C LYS A 227 20.08 1.20 9.12
N GLU A 228 19.63 2.43 8.86
CA GLU A 228 19.51 3.49 9.87
C GLU A 228 18.47 3.12 10.92
N GLY A 229 17.30 2.63 10.51
CA GLY A 229 16.27 2.12 11.42
C GLY A 229 16.75 0.95 12.28
N GLN A 230 17.46 -0.03 11.69
CA GLN A 230 18.07 -1.14 12.45
C GLN A 230 19.16 -0.67 13.43
N LYS A 231 19.88 0.41 13.10
CA LYS A 231 20.86 1.00 14.01
C LYS A 231 20.16 1.68 15.18
N GLN A 232 19.18 2.55 14.90
CA GLN A 232 18.41 3.26 15.92
C GLN A 232 17.70 2.27 16.86
N GLN A 233 17.05 1.24 16.31
CA GLN A 233 16.41 0.19 17.10
C GLN A 233 17.37 -0.44 18.12
N LYS A 234 18.61 -0.76 17.73
CA LYS A 234 19.61 -1.35 18.64
C LYS A 234 20.09 -0.37 19.72
N GLU A 235 20.18 0.92 19.38
CA GLU A 235 20.53 1.97 20.34
C GLU A 235 19.40 2.18 21.35
N ASP A 236 18.14 2.20 20.91
CA ASP A 236 16.95 2.33 21.75
C ASP A 236 16.71 1.08 22.62
N GLU A 237 16.87 -0.13 22.06
CA GLU A 237 16.80 -1.40 22.81
C GLU A 237 17.84 -1.42 23.92
N LYS A 238 19.07 -0.99 23.65
CA LYS A 238 20.13 -0.92 24.66
C LYS A 238 19.84 0.15 25.72
N ALA A 239 19.40 1.35 25.31
CA ALA A 239 19.05 2.42 26.25
C ALA A 239 17.89 2.01 27.18
N SER A 240 16.91 1.27 26.64
CA SER A 240 15.81 0.67 27.40
C SER A 240 16.31 -0.39 28.39
N GLN A 241 17.18 -1.31 27.95
CA GLN A 241 17.80 -2.31 28.83
C GLN A 241 18.62 -1.67 29.97
N ASP A 242 19.45 -0.66 29.65
CA ASP A 242 20.23 0.10 30.63
C ASP A 242 19.32 0.86 31.62
N MET A 243 18.16 1.36 31.19
CA MET A 243 17.17 2.00 32.07
C MET A 243 16.46 0.99 32.98
N CYS A 244 16.03 -0.15 32.45
CA CYS A 244 15.44 -1.25 33.23
C CYS A 244 16.41 -1.74 34.31
N ALA A 245 17.68 -1.99 33.97
CA ALA A 245 18.69 -2.42 34.93
C ALA A 245 18.92 -1.40 36.08
N ARG A 246 18.89 -0.09 35.78
CA ARG A 246 18.95 0.97 36.80
C ARG A 246 17.72 0.96 37.70
N LEU A 247 16.52 0.84 37.14
CA LEU A 247 15.28 0.79 37.91
C LEU A 247 15.21 -0.47 38.80
N GLU A 248 15.66 -1.62 38.31
CA GLU A 248 15.79 -2.85 39.11
C GLU A 248 16.77 -2.67 40.28
N GLN A 249 17.92 -2.05 40.04
CA GLN A 249 18.89 -1.72 41.09
C GLN A 249 18.29 -0.78 42.15
N ASP A 250 17.55 0.26 41.72
CA ASP A 250 16.87 1.20 42.61
C ASP A 250 15.75 0.52 43.42
N VAL A 251 14.97 -0.38 42.81
CA VAL A 251 13.96 -1.19 43.51
C VAL A 251 14.61 -2.09 44.57
N LEU A 252 15.75 -2.72 44.26
CA LEU A 252 16.49 -3.53 45.23
C LEU A 252 17.05 -2.67 46.38
N ARG A 253 17.60 -1.49 46.09
CA ARG A 253 18.08 -0.53 47.10
C ARG A 253 16.95 -0.06 48.01
N LEU A 254 15.82 0.35 47.46
CA LEU A 254 14.64 0.80 48.22
C LEU A 254 14.06 -0.33 49.08
N ARG A 255 14.00 -1.57 48.56
CA ARG A 255 13.59 -2.75 49.35
C ARG A 255 14.54 -3.02 50.52
N ALA A 256 15.84 -2.85 50.34
CA ALA A 256 16.81 -2.99 51.43
C ALA A 256 16.68 -1.89 52.48
N GLN A 257 16.54 -0.62 52.06
CA GLN A 257 16.30 0.52 52.94
C GLN A 257 15.00 0.36 53.75
N PHE A 258 13.90 -0.05 53.10
CA PHE A 258 12.63 -0.31 53.77
C PHE A 258 12.75 -1.41 54.83
N LYS A 259 13.42 -2.53 54.51
CA LYS A 259 13.66 -3.61 55.49
C LYS A 259 14.47 -3.13 56.70
N ALA A 260 15.52 -2.33 56.48
CA ALA A 260 16.32 -1.76 57.56
C ALA A 260 15.48 -0.84 58.46
N LEU A 261 14.68 0.05 57.87
CA LEU A 261 13.81 0.97 58.59
C LEU A 261 12.73 0.23 59.40
N VAL A 262 12.14 -0.84 58.85
CA VAL A 262 11.19 -1.69 59.58
C VAL A 262 11.84 -2.34 60.81
N LEU A 263 13.07 -2.83 60.70
CA LEU A 263 13.81 -3.41 61.84
C LEU A 263 14.17 -2.35 62.89
N GLU A 264 14.59 -1.16 62.48
CA GLU A 264 14.86 -0.03 63.37
C GLU A 264 13.59 0.38 64.13
N HIS A 265 12.46 0.54 63.42
CA HIS A 265 11.19 0.86 64.05
C HIS A 265 10.74 -0.23 65.03
N GLN A 266 10.82 -1.52 64.68
CA GLN A 266 10.52 -2.63 65.58
C GLN A 266 11.40 -2.61 66.85
N ALA A 267 12.71 -2.33 66.72
CA ALA A 267 13.60 -2.21 67.87
C ALA A 267 13.23 -1.01 68.76
N SER A 268 12.92 0.15 68.15
CA SER A 268 12.53 1.36 68.89
C SER A 268 11.19 1.17 69.62
N GLU A 269 10.21 0.51 68.99
CA GLU A 269 8.90 0.20 69.53
C GLU A 269 9.01 -0.76 70.73
N LEU A 270 9.85 -1.80 70.61
CA LEU A 270 10.12 -2.74 71.70
C LEU A 270 10.81 -2.07 72.90
N VAL A 271 11.66 -1.06 72.67
CA VAL A 271 12.22 -0.24 73.75
C VAL A 271 11.14 0.62 74.42
N LEU A 272 10.23 1.22 73.64
CA LEU A 272 9.11 2.00 74.18
C LEU A 272 8.13 1.12 74.97
N ARG A 273 7.78 -0.08 74.48
CA ARG A 273 6.99 -1.08 75.25
C ARG A 273 7.64 -1.42 76.58
N LYS A 274 8.96 -1.67 76.58
CA LYS A 274 9.73 -1.94 77.81
C LYS A 274 9.72 -0.76 78.78
N LYS A 275 9.78 0.48 78.28
CA LYS A 275 9.65 1.69 79.12
C LYS A 275 8.24 1.81 79.70
N LYS A 276 7.21 1.72 78.86
CA LYS A 276 5.79 1.75 79.27
C LYS A 276 5.49 0.73 80.37
N CYS A 277 5.88 -0.53 80.17
CA CYS A 277 5.69 -1.60 81.17
C CYS A 277 6.47 -1.37 82.48
N LYS A 278 7.59 -0.61 82.47
CA LYS A 278 8.27 -0.20 83.72
C LYS A 278 7.46 0.86 84.45
N THR A 279 7.06 1.93 83.75
CA THR A 279 6.27 3.01 84.35
C THR A 279 4.91 2.54 84.85
N GLU A 280 4.25 1.61 84.13
CA GLU A 280 2.98 0.99 84.56
C GLU A 280 3.15 0.22 85.89
N ARG A 281 4.23 -0.57 86.03
CA ARG A 281 4.55 -1.26 87.29
C ARG A 281 4.97 -0.32 88.42
N GLU A 282 5.55 0.84 88.09
CA GLU A 282 5.85 1.88 89.08
C GLU A 282 4.56 2.55 89.56
N THR A 283 3.62 2.89 88.66
CA THR A 283 2.30 3.40 89.04
C THR A 283 1.48 2.39 89.84
N GLU A 284 1.51 1.10 89.45
CA GLU A 284 0.81 0.03 90.17
C GLU A 284 1.33 -0.13 91.62
N LYS A 285 2.66 -0.04 91.83
CA LYS A 285 3.25 -0.02 93.17
C LYS A 285 2.82 1.20 94.00
N TRP A 286 2.73 2.38 93.36
CA TRP A 286 2.26 3.59 94.05
C TRP A 286 0.78 3.50 94.43
N VAL A 287 -0.06 2.93 93.56
CA VAL A 287 -1.47 2.62 93.85
C VAL A 287 -1.56 1.63 95.01
N GLN A 288 -0.88 0.48 94.95
CA GLN A 288 -0.87 -0.51 96.04
C GLN A 288 -0.43 0.08 97.39
N LYS A 289 0.60 0.93 97.38
CA LYS A 289 1.06 1.64 98.59
C LYS A 289 0.00 2.61 99.12
N TYR A 290 -0.67 3.36 98.24
CA TYR A 290 -1.76 4.26 98.61
C TYR A 290 -2.95 3.49 99.17
N ASP A 291 -3.36 2.40 98.53
CA ASP A 291 -4.47 1.55 98.98
C ASP A 291 -4.18 0.94 100.36
N THR A 292 -2.93 0.56 100.64
CA THR A 292 -2.51 0.05 101.96
C THR A 292 -2.53 1.15 103.03
N ASP A 293 -1.93 2.33 102.78
CA ASP A 293 -1.98 3.45 103.74
C ASP A 293 -3.42 3.90 103.99
N MET A 294 -4.26 3.97 102.95
CA MET A 294 -5.69 4.28 103.10
C MET A 294 -6.45 3.22 103.91
N ALA A 295 -6.14 1.92 103.73
CA ALA A 295 -6.73 0.86 104.53
C ALA A 295 -6.27 0.91 106.00
N GLU A 296 -4.99 1.20 106.26
CA GLU A 296 -4.45 1.44 107.61
C GLU A 296 -5.12 2.66 108.26
N LYS A 297 -5.28 3.78 107.53
CA LYS A 297 -6.01 4.96 108.03
C LYS A 297 -7.46 4.63 108.34
N GLN A 298 -8.15 3.92 107.46
CA GLN A 298 -9.53 3.52 107.65
C GLN A 298 -9.67 2.63 108.90
N ALA A 299 -8.79 1.65 109.10
CA ALA A 299 -8.77 0.83 110.30
C ALA A 299 -8.55 1.66 111.58
N THR A 300 -7.58 2.59 111.59
CA THR A 300 -7.38 3.48 112.75
C THR A 300 -8.55 4.45 112.99
N TYR A 301 -9.26 4.86 111.94
CA TYR A 301 -10.47 5.66 112.06
C TYR A 301 -11.60 4.82 112.69
N GLU A 302 -11.80 3.59 112.22
CA GLU A 302 -12.81 2.66 112.77
C GLU A 302 -12.52 2.27 114.22
N GLU A 303 -11.25 2.08 114.60
CA GLU A 303 -10.82 1.87 115.99
C GLU A 303 -11.15 3.08 116.88
N VAL A 304 -10.82 4.30 116.43
CA VAL A 304 -11.13 5.54 117.17
C VAL A 304 -12.63 5.80 117.22
N GLU A 305 -13.38 5.50 116.16
CA GLU A 305 -14.83 5.62 116.12
C GLU A 305 -15.51 4.60 117.04
N ALA A 306 -14.97 3.38 117.14
CA ALA A 306 -15.43 2.38 118.12
C ALA A 306 -15.21 2.85 119.56
N VAL A 307 -13.99 3.30 119.90
CA VAL A 307 -13.68 3.85 121.23
C VAL A 307 -14.54 5.07 121.55
N TYR A 308 -14.70 6.01 120.60
CA TYR A 308 -15.57 7.18 120.77
C TYR A 308 -17.03 6.79 121.01
N ASN A 309 -17.55 5.76 120.32
CA ASN A 309 -18.90 5.25 120.56
C ASN A 309 -19.04 4.58 121.94
N GLU A 310 -18.02 3.86 122.41
CA GLU A 310 -17.96 3.31 123.77
C GLU A 310 -17.90 4.41 124.83
N GLU A 311 -17.00 5.38 124.71
CA GLU A 311 -16.89 6.54 125.61
C GLU A 311 -18.18 7.35 125.65
N LYS A 312 -18.83 7.56 124.51
CA LYS A 312 -20.13 8.23 124.40
C LYS A 312 -21.24 7.45 125.12
N ALA A 313 -21.23 6.11 125.05
CA ALA A 313 -22.17 5.27 125.80
C ALA A 313 -21.88 5.30 127.31
N GLN A 314 -20.61 5.25 127.72
CA GLN A 314 -20.19 5.38 129.11
C GLN A 314 -20.56 6.76 129.69
N LEU A 315 -20.37 7.83 128.91
CA LEU A 315 -20.77 9.19 129.28
C LEU A 315 -22.29 9.29 129.46
N ALA A 316 -23.08 8.69 128.57
CA ALA A 316 -24.54 8.65 128.72
C ALA A 316 -24.96 7.95 130.03
N LEU A 317 -24.35 6.81 130.36
CA LEU A 317 -24.59 6.09 131.63
C LEU A 317 -24.14 6.91 132.86
N LEU A 318 -23.04 7.67 132.76
CA LEU A 318 -22.58 8.55 133.84
C LEU A 318 -23.50 9.78 134.01
N MET A 319 -24.01 10.35 132.92
CA MET A 319 -24.99 11.43 132.96
C MET A 319 -26.32 10.96 133.57
N GLU A 320 -26.78 9.75 133.25
CA GLU A 320 -27.96 9.13 133.88
C GLU A 320 -27.75 8.94 135.39
N LYS A 321 -26.61 8.39 135.81
CA LYS A 321 -26.23 8.28 137.23
C LYS A 321 -26.12 9.64 137.92
N GLN A 322 -25.58 10.66 137.24
CA GLN A 322 -25.50 12.01 137.78
C GLN A 322 -26.88 12.65 137.94
N ALA A 323 -27.81 12.41 137.02
CA ALA A 323 -29.19 12.87 137.12
C ALA A 323 -29.90 12.22 138.33
N LEU A 324 -29.74 10.92 138.53
CA LEU A 324 -30.24 10.20 139.72
C LEU A 324 -29.62 10.75 141.01
N LEU A 325 -28.29 10.91 141.07
CA LEU A 325 -27.58 11.50 142.22
C LEU A 325 -28.02 12.94 142.52
N LEU A 326 -28.31 13.75 141.49
CA LEU A 326 -28.84 15.09 141.67
C LEU A 326 -30.27 15.05 142.24
N GLN A 327 -31.10 14.11 141.78
CA GLN A 327 -32.44 13.90 142.34
C GLN A 327 -32.37 13.47 143.81
N GLU A 328 -31.58 12.45 144.14
CA GLU A 328 -31.32 12.01 145.53
C GLU A 328 -30.78 13.16 146.39
N TYR A 329 -29.88 13.99 145.86
CA TYR A 329 -29.35 15.16 146.57
C TYR A 329 -30.44 16.20 146.86
N THR A 330 -31.31 16.50 145.89
CA THR A 330 -32.46 17.40 146.11
C THR A 330 -33.45 16.82 147.12
N GLU A 331 -33.73 15.52 147.08
CA GLU A 331 -34.58 14.84 148.07
C GLU A 331 -33.98 14.96 149.48
N ILE A 332 -32.66 14.73 149.63
CA ILE A 332 -31.95 14.91 150.91
C ILE A 332 -31.93 16.37 151.39
N GLU A 333 -31.80 17.35 150.49
CA GLU A 333 -31.89 18.78 150.87
C GLU A 333 -33.30 19.16 151.32
N GLU A 334 -34.34 18.67 150.63
CA GLU A 334 -35.73 18.85 151.03
C GLU A 334 -36.05 18.16 152.35
N GLU A 335 -35.62 16.91 152.56
CA GLU A 335 -35.74 16.22 153.85
C GLU A 335 -35.06 17.00 154.99
N ARG A 336 -33.84 17.49 154.78
CA ARG A 336 -33.13 18.33 155.75
C ARG A 336 -33.84 19.64 156.03
N LYS A 337 -34.48 20.24 155.04
CA LYS A 337 -35.29 21.45 155.18
C LYS A 337 -36.57 21.17 155.99
N MET A 338 -37.29 20.09 155.67
CA MET A 338 -38.47 19.63 156.40
C MET A 338 -38.15 19.22 157.85
N LEU A 339 -36.98 18.63 158.11
CA LEU A 339 -36.52 18.32 159.47
C LEU A 339 -36.18 19.58 160.27
N LYS A 340 -35.55 20.59 159.67
CA LYS A 340 -35.33 21.90 160.30
C LYS A 340 -36.65 22.58 160.63
N GLU A 341 -37.59 22.61 159.69
CA GLU A 341 -38.91 23.23 159.88
C GLU A 341 -39.72 22.55 160.99
N LYS A 342 -39.72 21.21 161.04
CA LYS A 342 -40.30 20.44 162.15
C LYS A 342 -39.61 20.70 163.50
N ALA A 343 -38.29 20.89 163.52
CA ALA A 343 -37.55 21.24 164.74
C ALA A 343 -37.89 22.66 165.22
N GLU A 344 -38.04 23.62 164.30
CA GLU A 344 -38.51 24.98 164.61
C GLU A 344 -39.98 24.99 165.08
N GLU A 345 -40.84 24.13 164.53
CA GLU A 345 -42.21 23.93 165.03
C GLU A 345 -42.25 23.34 166.43
N ALA A 346 -41.47 22.28 166.68
CA ALA A 346 -41.33 21.70 168.01
C ALA A 346 -40.79 22.72 169.02
N ALA A 347 -39.84 23.59 168.62
CA ALA A 347 -39.35 24.69 169.45
C ALA A 347 -40.44 25.76 169.71
N ARG A 348 -41.23 26.14 168.69
CA ARG A 348 -42.38 27.04 168.83
C ARG A 348 -43.48 26.46 169.73
N GLU A 349 -43.69 25.14 169.72
CA GLU A 349 -44.59 24.48 170.66
C GLU A 349 -44.02 24.39 172.08
N ALA A 350 -42.74 24.08 172.24
CA ALA A 350 -42.08 24.04 173.54
C ALA A 350 -42.07 25.43 174.21
N ALA A 351 -41.87 26.50 173.44
CA ALA A 351 -42.05 27.87 173.88
C ALA A 351 -43.48 28.12 174.40
N ARG A 352 -44.51 27.80 173.61
CA ARG A 352 -45.92 27.90 174.04
C ARG A 352 -46.23 27.08 175.30
N ARG A 353 -45.68 25.87 175.43
CA ARG A 353 -45.82 25.04 176.64
C ARG A 353 -45.15 25.67 177.87
N ASN A 354 -43.96 26.26 177.70
CA ASN A 354 -43.25 26.97 178.77
C ASN A 354 -43.95 28.26 179.19
N ASP A 355 -44.50 29.04 178.26
CA ASP A 355 -45.26 30.25 178.56
C ASP A 355 -46.52 29.90 179.37
N ALA A 356 -47.27 28.86 178.96
CA ALA A 356 -48.42 28.36 179.69
C ALA A 356 -48.05 27.84 181.10
N ALA A 357 -46.95 27.08 181.21
CA ALA A 357 -46.43 26.62 182.50
C ALA A 357 -46.02 27.79 183.41
N THR A 358 -45.45 28.86 182.84
CA THR A 358 -45.06 30.07 183.58
C THR A 358 -46.28 30.81 184.11
N TYR A 359 -47.35 30.95 183.32
CA TYR A 359 -48.64 31.49 183.77
C TYR A 359 -49.24 30.68 184.93
N ILE A 360 -49.25 29.35 184.84
CA ILE A 360 -49.78 28.46 185.89
C ILE A 360 -48.94 28.58 187.18
N GLN A 361 -47.61 28.55 187.07
CA GLN A 361 -46.72 28.71 188.22
C GLN A 361 -46.85 30.09 188.89
N ALA A 362 -47.03 31.16 188.11
CA ALA A 362 -47.25 32.51 188.64
C ALA A 362 -48.58 32.61 189.41
N PHE A 363 -49.65 32.00 188.90
CA PHE A 363 -50.96 32.01 189.54
C PHE A 363 -50.95 31.24 190.87
N TRP A 364 -50.34 30.06 190.90
CA TRP A 364 -50.21 29.23 192.11
C TRP A 364 -49.34 29.89 193.19
N LYS A 365 -48.17 30.43 192.82
CA LYS A 365 -47.29 31.18 193.74
C LYS A 365 -48.01 32.41 194.32
N GLY A 366 -48.85 33.08 193.51
CA GLY A 366 -49.69 34.18 193.98
C GLY A 366 -50.82 33.76 194.94
N TYR A 367 -51.44 32.61 194.74
CA TYR A 367 -52.49 32.08 195.64
C TYR A 367 -51.94 31.71 197.02
N LEU A 368 -50.82 30.98 197.06
CA LEU A 368 -50.22 30.48 198.30
C LEU A 368 -49.82 31.62 199.25
N VAL A 369 -49.23 32.70 198.70
CA VAL A 369 -48.83 33.91 199.47
C VAL A 369 -50.03 34.66 200.05
N ARG A 370 -51.22 34.59 199.41
CA ARG A 370 -52.43 35.27 199.89
C ARG A 370 -53.21 34.48 200.95
N SER A 371 -53.02 33.16 201.03
CA SER A 371 -53.72 32.29 201.99
C SER A 371 -53.24 32.48 203.45
N ILE A 372 -51.92 32.65 203.65
CA ILE A 372 -51.29 32.59 204.98
C ILE A 372 -51.56 33.84 205.86
N TYR A 373 -52.15 34.92 205.33
CA TYR A 373 -52.10 36.25 205.96
C TYR A 373 -53.41 36.85 206.52
N LYS A 374 -54.49 36.08 206.72
CA LYS A 374 -55.77 36.62 207.24
C LYS A 374 -56.54 35.74 208.26
N SER A 375 -55.95 35.42 209.42
CA SER A 375 -56.69 35.10 210.68
C SER A 375 -55.70 34.77 211.82
N LYS A 376 -55.64 35.41 213.01
CA LYS A 376 -56.48 36.47 213.63
C LYS A 376 -55.70 37.39 214.61
N LEU A 377 -56.10 38.67 214.65
CA LEU A 377 -55.81 39.76 215.64
C LEU A 377 -54.34 40.24 215.85
N LYS A 378 -54.06 41.55 216.07
CA LYS A 378 -54.67 42.84 215.61
C LYS A 378 -53.74 44.01 216.04
N LYS A 379 -52.96 44.60 215.12
CA LYS A 379 -52.11 45.84 215.21
C LYS A 379 -51.50 46.12 213.81
N GLY A 380 -50.93 47.27 213.46
CA GLY A 380 -50.88 48.58 214.16
C GLY A 380 -49.75 49.52 213.68
N LYS A 381 -49.94 50.26 212.56
CA LYS A 381 -48.95 51.12 211.83
C LYS A 381 -47.72 50.39 211.23
N GLY A 382 -47.30 50.80 210.03
CA GLY A 382 -46.05 50.34 209.36
C GLY A 382 -45.85 50.97 207.96
N LYS A 383 -44.61 51.30 207.58
CA LYS A 383 -44.25 52.14 206.41
C LYS A 383 -42.95 51.66 205.76
N GLY A 384 -42.89 51.57 204.42
CA GLY A 384 -41.68 51.28 203.62
C GLY A 384 -42.03 50.64 202.27
N LYS A 385 -41.47 50.91 201.07
CA LYS A 385 -40.42 51.80 200.48
C LYS A 385 -39.22 51.03 199.84
N GLY A 386 -39.04 51.24 198.53
CA GLY A 386 -37.86 50.82 197.72
C GLY A 386 -37.98 49.40 197.15
N ARG A 387 -37.40 49.02 196.01
CA ARG A 387 -36.65 49.64 194.87
C ARG A 387 -37.00 48.77 193.62
N GLY A 388 -36.72 49.09 192.35
CA GLY A 388 -36.08 50.24 191.70
C GLY A 388 -35.29 49.79 190.44
N LYS A 389 -35.34 50.61 189.38
CA LYS A 389 -34.77 50.40 188.02
C LYS A 389 -35.41 49.28 187.19
#